data_AF-A0A1I1J588-F1
#
_entry.id   AF-A0A1I1J588-F1
#
_cell.length_a   1.000
_cell.length_b   1.000
_cell.length_c   1.000
_cell.angle_alpha   90.00
_cell.angle_beta   90.00
_cell.angle_gamma   90.00
#
_symmetry.space_group_name_H-M   'P 1'
#
loop_
_entity.id
_entity.type
_entity.pdbx_description
1 polymer ?
#
loop_
_entity_poly.entity_id
_entity_poly.type
_entity_poly.pdbx_seq_one_letter_code
_entity_poly.pdbx_strand_id
1 'polypeptide(L)'
;MSNKKVLNKYKKVSINNRNKKKGFTLIELIAVMAIIAILATAIIPRVTGYVKEAKKTKVIDQCRKVIMAVESYNVKQNSNLVNTTTIMVAKDTKGISKYLVGVNLVNLNDNTTVQDCYDILNGAEFDIEKDTEKLKVGSIEKLKTASTEKVNIGNIETKQESSQ
;
A
#
# COMPACT_ATOMS: atom_id res chain seq x y z
N MET A 1 8.76 -53.33 -81.52
CA MET A 1 7.43 -52.68 -81.45
C MET A 1 7.27 -52.12 -80.05
N SER A 2 7.52 -50.82 -79.82
CA SER A 2 7.56 -50.23 -78.48
C SER A 2 6.17 -50.12 -77.85
N ASN A 3 6.05 -50.66 -76.64
CA ASN A 3 4.85 -50.64 -75.81
C ASN A 3 4.61 -49.23 -75.29
N LYS A 4 3.52 -48.61 -75.74
CA LYS A 4 3.04 -47.33 -75.22
C LYS A 4 2.30 -47.55 -73.90
N LYS A 5 2.47 -46.58 -73.00
CA LYS A 5 1.63 -46.24 -71.82
C LYS A 5 1.94 -46.98 -70.52
N VAL A 6 2.87 -46.42 -69.75
CA VAL A 6 2.66 -46.24 -68.30
C VAL A 6 3.33 -44.94 -67.83
N LEU A 7 2.84 -43.78 -68.29
CA LEU A 7 3.19 -42.51 -67.65
C LEU A 7 2.00 -42.06 -66.81
N ASN A 8 2.17 -42.30 -65.52
CA ASN A 8 1.21 -42.09 -64.48
C ASN A 8 0.78 -40.63 -64.44
N LYS A 9 -0.54 -40.46 -64.41
CA LYS A 9 -1.28 -39.21 -64.55
C LYS A 9 -1.25 -38.41 -63.25
N TYR A 10 -0.13 -37.77 -62.92
CA TYR A 10 -0.07 -36.83 -61.80
C TYR A 10 -0.61 -35.46 -62.23
N LYS A 11 -1.94 -35.30 -62.13
CA LYS A 11 -2.60 -33.99 -62.23
C LYS A 11 -2.27 -33.18 -60.98
N LYS A 12 -1.28 -32.29 -61.06
CA LYS A 12 -0.94 -31.32 -60.00
C LYS A 12 -2.09 -30.32 -59.85
N VAL A 13 -2.91 -30.49 -58.83
CA VAL A 13 -3.88 -29.45 -58.42
C VAL A 13 -3.09 -28.33 -57.76
N SER A 14 -2.90 -27.22 -58.49
CA SER A 14 -2.35 -25.99 -57.92
C SER A 14 -3.46 -25.26 -57.16
N ILE A 15 -3.56 -25.52 -55.85
CA ILE A 15 -4.43 -24.72 -54.97
C ILE A 15 -3.74 -23.37 -54.79
N ASN A 16 -4.07 -22.41 -55.65
CA ASN A 16 -3.56 -21.05 -55.56
C ASN A 16 -4.32 -20.31 -54.44
N ASN A 17 -3.95 -20.56 -53.19
CA ASN A 17 -4.58 -19.96 -52.02
C ASN A 17 -4.09 -18.52 -51.82
N ARG A 18 -4.57 -17.60 -52.66
CA ARG A 18 -4.38 -16.15 -52.46
C ARG A 18 -5.30 -15.67 -51.34
N ASN A 19 -4.94 -16.02 -50.10
CA ASN A 19 -5.48 -15.39 -48.91
C ASN A 19 -5.13 -13.91 -48.97
N LYS A 20 -6.04 -13.07 -49.49
CA LYS A 20 -5.93 -11.62 -49.38
C LYS A 20 -6.00 -11.29 -47.89
N LYS A 21 -4.84 -11.11 -47.26
CA LYS A 21 -4.78 -10.55 -45.92
C LYS A 21 -5.32 -9.13 -46.02
N LYS A 22 -6.56 -8.92 -45.58
CA LYS A 22 -7.11 -7.59 -45.33
C LYS A 22 -6.34 -7.05 -44.14
N GLY A 23 -5.41 -6.12 -44.39
CA GLY A 23 -4.72 -5.39 -43.34
C GLY A 23 -5.65 -4.31 -42.78
N PHE A 24 -5.47 -3.99 -41.50
CA PHE A 24 -6.06 -2.81 -40.89
C PHE A 24 -5.61 -1.56 -41.65
N THR A 25 -6.53 -0.63 -41.84
CA THR A 25 -6.23 0.66 -42.44
C THR A 25 -5.63 1.59 -41.39
N LEU A 26 -4.74 2.51 -41.79
CA LEU A 26 -4.17 3.50 -40.87
C LEU A 26 -5.27 4.39 -40.25
N ILE A 27 -6.34 4.65 -41.01
CA ILE A 27 -7.47 5.46 -40.56
C ILE A 27 -8.22 4.80 -39.39
N GLU A 28 -8.40 3.49 -39.40
CA GLU A 28 -9.02 2.76 -38.30
C GLU A 28 -8.19 2.86 -37.02
N LEU A 29 -6.86 2.80 -37.14
CA LEU A 29 -5.96 2.91 -35.99
C LEU A 29 -5.98 4.31 -35.37
N ILE A 30 -5.89 5.37 -36.19
CA ILE A 30 -5.88 6.75 -35.66
C ILE A 30 -7.22 7.15 -35.05
N ALA A 31 -8.35 6.68 -35.63
CA ALA A 31 -9.67 6.94 -35.06
C ALA A 31 -9.82 6.32 -33.66
N VAL A 32 -9.29 5.11 -33.45
CA VAL A 32 -9.29 4.45 -32.14
C VAL A 32 -8.41 5.18 -31.14
N MET A 33 -7.18 5.58 -31.52
CA MET A 33 -6.30 6.32 -30.60
C MET A 33 -6.89 7.68 -30.22
N ALA A 34 -7.59 8.35 -31.13
CA ALA A 34 -8.27 9.60 -30.85
C ALA A 34 -9.36 9.44 -29.77
N ILE A 35 -10.20 8.40 -29.86
CA ILE A 35 -11.24 8.13 -28.85
C ILE A 35 -10.61 7.75 -27.50
N ILE A 36 -9.59 6.89 -27.49
CA ILE A 36 -8.89 6.50 -26.26
C ILE A 36 -8.27 7.72 -25.57
N ALA A 37 -7.67 8.65 -26.33
CA ALA A 37 -7.05 9.85 -25.76
C ALA A 37 -8.06 10.75 -25.03
N ILE A 38 -9.26 10.92 -25.61
CA ILE A 38 -10.33 11.72 -24.99
C ILE A 38 -10.83 11.06 -23.70
N LEU A 39 -11.10 9.75 -23.73
CA LEU A 39 -11.58 9.01 -22.57
C LEU A 39 -10.52 8.93 -21.46
N ALA A 40 -9.26 8.67 -21.81
CA ALA A 40 -8.17 8.60 -20.85
C ALA A 40 -8.04 9.91 -20.06
N THR A 41 -8.12 11.05 -20.73
CA THR A 41 -8.02 12.37 -20.10
C THR A 41 -9.11 12.58 -19.04
N ALA A 42 -10.34 12.14 -19.30
CA ALA A 42 -11.45 12.26 -18.35
C ALA A 42 -11.34 11.30 -17.15
N ILE A 43 -10.66 10.16 -17.31
CA ILE A 43 -10.57 9.09 -16.29
C ILE A 43 -9.46 9.36 -15.26
N ILE A 44 -8.33 9.95 -15.68
CA ILE A 44 -7.14 10.17 -14.83
C ILE A 44 -7.46 10.78 -13.45
N PRO A 45 -8.19 11.91 -13.30
CA PRO A 45 -8.38 12.54 -11.99
C PRO A 45 -9.22 11.69 -11.02
N ARG A 46 -10.10 10.83 -11.53
CA ARG A 46 -10.90 9.93 -10.69
C ARG A 46 -10.04 8.79 -10.15
N VAL A 47 -9.20 8.22 -11.01
CA VAL A 47 -8.32 7.10 -10.64
C VAL A 47 -7.26 7.55 -9.64
N THR A 48 -6.67 8.74 -9.79
CA THR A 48 -5.66 9.25 -8.85
C THR A 48 -6.20 9.42 -7.43
N GLY A 49 -7.45 9.88 -7.28
CA GLY A 49 -8.14 9.96 -5.99
C GLY A 49 -8.33 8.59 -5.34
N TYR A 50 -8.88 7.62 -6.06
CA TYR A 50 -9.07 6.25 -5.53
C TYR A 50 -7.75 5.57 -5.14
N VAL A 51 -6.68 5.80 -5.91
CA VAL A 51 -5.35 5.28 -5.57
C VAL A 51 -4.83 5.92 -4.27
N LYS A 52 -5.06 7.22 -4.05
CA LYS A 52 -4.68 7.89 -2.78
C LYS A 52 -5.42 7.26 -1.60
N GLU A 53 -6.73 7.06 -1.70
CA GLU A 53 -7.54 6.46 -0.63
C GLU A 53 -7.17 5.00 -0.35
N ALA A 54 -6.88 4.22 -1.39
CA ALA A 54 -6.38 2.86 -1.23
C ALA A 54 -5.03 2.84 -0.48
N LYS A 55 -4.14 3.80 -0.76
CA LYS A 55 -2.86 3.94 -0.04
C LYS A 55 -3.07 4.35 1.42
N LYS A 56 -3.96 5.31 1.70
CA LYS A 56 -4.33 5.68 3.08
C LYS A 56 -4.89 4.49 3.85
N THR A 57 -5.75 3.69 3.22
CA THR A 57 -6.33 2.48 3.82
C THR A 57 -5.25 1.46 4.19
N LYS A 58 -4.22 1.28 3.34
CA LYS A 58 -3.07 0.43 3.66
C LYS A 58 -2.27 0.94 4.88
N VAL A 59 -2.06 2.25 4.97
CA VAL A 59 -1.40 2.86 6.14
C VAL A 59 -2.20 2.58 7.41
N ILE A 60 -3.52 2.80 7.39
CA ILE A 60 -4.40 2.51 8.53
C ILE A 60 -4.30 1.03 8.95
N ASP A 61 -4.35 0.10 8.00
CA ASP A 61 -4.21 -1.34 8.27
C ASP A 61 -2.85 -1.69 8.89
N GLN A 62 -1.77 -1.08 8.38
CA GLN A 62 -0.42 -1.26 8.93
C GLN A 62 -0.31 -0.70 10.34
N CYS A 63 -0.86 0.49 10.61
CA CYS A 63 -0.93 1.09 11.95
C CYS A 63 -1.65 0.18 12.95
N ARG A 64 -2.78 -0.43 12.58
CA ARG A 64 -3.50 -1.40 13.43
C ARG A 64 -2.60 -2.58 13.81
N LYS A 65 -1.90 -3.16 12.84
CA LYS A 65 -1.03 -4.31 13.08
C LYS A 65 0.14 -3.96 14.01
N VAL A 66 0.72 -2.78 13.86
CA VAL A 66 1.78 -2.28 14.76
C VAL A 66 1.25 -2.13 16.18
N ILE A 67 0.12 -1.45 16.36
CA ILE A 67 -0.49 -1.25 17.68
C ILE A 67 -0.78 -2.60 18.34
N MET A 68 -1.42 -3.53 17.64
CA MET A 68 -1.72 -4.87 18.17
C MET A 68 -0.45 -5.62 18.58
N ALA A 69 0.63 -5.51 17.80
CA ALA A 69 1.91 -6.15 18.12
C ALA A 69 2.57 -5.57 19.38
N VAL A 70 2.54 -4.24 19.52
CA VAL A 70 3.08 -3.52 20.69
C VAL A 70 2.24 -3.80 21.94
N GLU A 71 0.92 -3.74 21.84
CA GLU A 71 0.00 -4.07 22.94
C GLU A 71 0.17 -5.53 23.39
N SER A 72 0.25 -6.47 22.44
CA SER A 72 0.49 -7.89 22.74
C SER A 72 1.83 -8.12 23.44
N TYR A 73 2.85 -7.33 23.11
CA TYR A 73 4.13 -7.35 23.81
C TYR A 73 4.00 -6.82 25.24
N ASN A 74 3.38 -5.64 25.41
CA ASN A 74 3.23 -4.99 26.72
C ASN A 74 2.44 -5.87 27.70
N VAL A 75 1.37 -6.54 27.24
CA VAL A 75 0.57 -7.48 28.06
C VAL A 75 1.40 -8.66 28.55
N LYS A 76 2.37 -9.15 27.77
CA LYS A 76 3.15 -10.35 28.15
C LYS A 76 4.40 -10.05 28.95
N GLN A 77 5.02 -8.89 28.73
CA GLN A 77 6.35 -8.61 29.27
C GLN A 77 6.34 -7.72 30.53
N ASN A 78 5.16 -7.33 31.03
CA ASN A 78 5.01 -6.37 32.15
C ASN A 78 5.88 -5.10 31.99
N SER A 79 6.21 -4.77 30.75
CA SER A 79 7.06 -3.66 30.35
C SER A 79 6.21 -2.76 29.48
N ASN A 80 6.09 -1.48 29.83
CA ASN A 80 5.32 -0.53 29.07
C ASN A 80 6.24 0.15 28.05
N LEU A 81 6.27 -0.36 26.82
CA LEU A 81 6.94 0.38 25.74
C LEU A 81 6.15 1.67 25.50
N VAL A 82 6.85 2.80 25.53
CA VAL A 82 6.27 4.13 25.44
C VAL A 82 5.72 4.33 24.02
N ASN A 83 4.58 5.03 23.90
CA ASN A 83 3.92 5.36 22.63
C ASN A 83 4.82 6.12 21.64
N THR A 84 5.98 6.60 22.07
CA THR A 84 7.01 7.24 21.25
C THR A 84 7.91 6.25 20.51
N THR A 85 7.74 4.93 20.72
CA THR A 85 8.48 3.89 20.01
C THR A 85 8.23 4.03 18.51
N THR A 86 9.30 4.05 17.72
CA THR A 86 9.21 4.15 16.25
C THR A 86 8.98 2.78 15.61
N ILE A 87 8.47 2.76 14.38
CA ILE A 87 8.30 1.53 13.60
C ILE A 87 9.61 0.76 13.45
N MET A 88 10.74 1.47 13.29
CA MET A 88 12.07 0.87 13.27
C MET A 88 12.33 0.02 14.52
N VAL A 89 12.16 0.62 15.70
CA VAL A 89 12.40 -0.05 16.98
C VAL A 89 11.40 -1.19 17.18
N ALA A 90 10.15 -1.02 16.78
CA ALA A 90 9.13 -2.05 16.87
C ALA A 90 9.46 -3.28 16.01
N LYS A 91 10.04 -3.10 14.82
CA LYS A 91 10.47 -4.19 13.93
C LYS A 91 11.69 -4.94 14.48
N ASP A 92 12.61 -4.25 15.14
CA ASP A 92 13.88 -4.83 15.59
C ASP A 92 13.79 -5.44 17.00
N THR A 93 12.79 -5.03 17.79
CA THR A 93 12.55 -5.59 19.13
C THR A 93 12.04 -7.01 19.02
N LYS A 94 12.88 -8.00 19.38
CA LYS A 94 12.60 -9.45 19.28
C LYS A 94 11.22 -9.89 19.80
N GLY A 95 10.72 -9.23 20.85
CA GLY A 95 9.41 -9.56 21.40
C GLY A 95 8.23 -9.02 20.59
N ILE A 96 8.37 -7.86 19.94
CA ILE A 96 7.35 -7.28 19.08
C ILE A 96 7.40 -7.91 17.69
N SER A 97 8.60 -8.12 17.15
CA SER A 97 8.80 -8.67 15.80
C SER A 97 8.17 -10.05 15.62
N LYS A 98 8.02 -10.83 16.70
CA LYS A 98 7.23 -12.08 16.74
C LYS A 98 5.78 -11.89 16.28
N TYR A 99 5.16 -10.76 16.61
CA TYR A 99 3.77 -10.44 16.25
C TYR A 99 3.65 -9.73 14.90
N LEU A 100 4.79 -9.35 14.29
CA LEU A 100 4.86 -8.70 12.99
C LEU A 100 5.31 -9.66 11.85
N VAL A 101 5.46 -10.95 12.13
CA VAL A 101 5.85 -11.93 11.12
C VAL A 101 4.79 -11.99 10.02
N GLY A 102 5.21 -11.78 8.77
CA GLY A 102 4.32 -11.73 7.60
C GLY A 102 3.58 -10.40 7.43
N VAL A 103 3.79 -9.42 8.30
CA VAL A 103 3.23 -8.08 8.15
C VAL A 103 4.10 -7.25 7.22
N ASN A 104 3.49 -6.75 6.15
CA ASN A 104 4.14 -5.81 5.24
C ASN A 104 3.87 -4.37 5.71
N LEU A 105 4.91 -3.69 6.23
CA LEU A 105 4.87 -2.32 6.75
C LEU A 105 5.50 -1.28 5.79
N VAL A 106 5.56 -1.56 4.49
CA VAL A 106 6.27 -0.69 3.52
C VAL A 106 5.67 0.71 3.35
N ASN A 107 4.41 0.92 3.73
CA ASN A 107 3.74 2.22 3.61
C ASN A 107 3.85 3.07 4.87
N LEU A 108 4.39 2.53 5.96
CA LEU A 108 4.80 3.33 7.13
C LEU A 108 6.24 3.81 6.95
N ASN A 109 6.53 5.00 7.46
CA ASN A 109 7.92 5.43 7.61
C ASN A 109 8.51 4.75 8.85
N ASP A 110 9.79 4.40 8.81
CA ASP A 110 10.47 3.80 9.95
C ASP A 110 10.52 4.75 11.17
N ASN A 111 10.41 6.06 10.95
CA ASN A 111 10.32 7.08 12.01
C ASN A 111 8.90 7.33 12.54
N THR A 112 7.85 6.76 11.93
CA THR A 112 6.48 6.86 12.44
C THR A 112 6.44 6.27 13.84
N THR A 113 5.79 6.94 14.77
CA THR A 113 5.66 6.46 16.15
C THR A 113 4.40 5.62 16.34
N VAL A 114 4.35 4.83 17.41
CA VAL A 114 3.11 4.13 17.80
C VAL A 114 2.01 5.16 18.14
N GLN A 115 2.35 6.33 18.67
CA GLN A 115 1.39 7.41 18.91
C GLN A 115 0.80 7.94 17.60
N ASP A 116 1.62 8.15 16.58
CA ASP A 116 1.14 8.55 15.25
C ASP A 116 0.15 7.52 14.70
N CYS A 117 0.41 6.23 14.94
CA CYS A 117 -0.51 5.16 14.56
C CYS A 117 -1.85 5.27 15.31
N TYR A 118 -1.84 5.57 16.62
CA TYR A 118 -3.07 5.76 17.39
C TYR A 118 -3.86 6.96 16.88
N ASP A 119 -3.19 8.08 16.62
CA ASP A 119 -3.82 9.28 16.11
C ASP A 119 -4.49 9.00 14.75
N ILE A 120 -3.80 8.29 13.85
CA ILE A 120 -4.35 7.87 12.55
C ILE A 120 -5.58 6.97 12.71
N LEU A 121 -5.56 6.00 13.64
CA LEU A 121 -6.72 5.14 13.88
C LEU A 121 -7.91 5.89 14.49
N ASN A 122 -7.65 6.93 15.26
CA ASN A 122 -8.65 7.80 15.85
C ASN A 122 -9.17 8.88 14.88
N GLY A 123 -8.70 8.87 13.63
CA GLY A 123 -9.20 9.76 12.57
C GLY A 123 -8.36 11.02 12.37
N ALA A 124 -7.10 11.06 12.81
CA ALA A 124 -6.18 12.10 12.39
C ALA A 124 -6.00 12.08 10.87
N GLU A 125 -6.07 13.26 10.25
CA GLU A 125 -5.82 13.39 8.82
C GLU A 125 -4.31 13.32 8.55
N PHE A 126 -3.94 12.65 7.47
CA PHE A 126 -2.56 12.49 7.05
C PHE A 126 -2.46 12.43 5.53
N ASP A 127 -1.28 12.77 5.02
CA ASP A 127 -0.96 12.65 3.61
C ASP A 127 0.04 11.53 3.33
N ILE A 128 0.03 11.09 2.07
CA ILE A 128 1.00 10.15 1.53
C ILE A 128 2.03 10.94 0.72
N GLU A 129 3.31 10.65 0.96
CA GLU A 129 4.40 11.19 0.17
C GLU A 129 4.32 10.66 -1.26
N LYS A 130 4.29 11.57 -2.23
CA LYS A 130 3.99 11.23 -3.65
C LYS A 130 5.06 10.34 -4.28
N ASP A 131 6.32 10.50 -3.86
CA ASP A 131 7.47 9.84 -4.49
C ASP A 131 7.76 8.47 -3.88
N THR A 132 7.53 8.31 -2.57
CA THR A 132 7.84 7.08 -1.83
C THR A 132 6.62 6.20 -1.57
N GLU A 133 5.41 6.73 -1.79
CA GLU A 133 4.13 6.10 -1.44
C GLU A 133 3.99 5.74 0.04
N LYS A 134 4.76 6.39 0.91
CA LYS A 134 4.74 6.19 2.37
C LYS A 134 3.96 7.29 3.07
N LEU A 135 3.53 6.99 4.30
CA LEU A 135 3.00 7.96 5.24
C LEU A 135 3.98 9.14 5.38
N LYS A 136 3.47 10.35 5.13
CA LYS A 136 4.21 11.59 5.40
C LYS A 136 3.99 11.99 6.85
N VAL A 137 4.92 11.60 7.72
CA VAL A 137 4.80 11.80 9.19
C VAL A 137 4.60 13.27 9.59
N GLY A 138 5.21 14.22 8.87
CA GLY A 138 5.01 15.65 9.13
C GLY A 138 3.64 16.20 8.73
N SER A 139 2.79 15.41 8.07
CA SER A 139 1.43 15.79 7.66
C SER A 139 0.34 15.23 8.57
N ILE A 140 0.71 14.55 9.65
CA ILE A 140 -0.26 14.05 10.62
C ILE A 140 -0.79 15.25 11.40
N GLU A 141 -2.03 15.65 11.11
CA GLU A 141 -2.73 16.62 11.93
C GLU A 141 -3.13 15.94 13.24
N LYS A 142 -2.29 16.10 14.25
CA LYS A 142 -2.61 15.65 15.61
C LYS A 142 -3.97 16.24 15.96
N LEU A 143 -4.94 15.36 16.25
CA LEU A 143 -6.23 15.76 16.77
C LEU A 143 -5.94 16.73 17.92
N LYS A 144 -6.41 17.97 17.77
CA LYS A 144 -6.28 18.99 18.81
C LYS A 144 -6.96 18.38 20.04
N THR A 145 -6.17 17.89 21.00
CA THR A 145 -6.69 17.47 22.31
C THR A 145 -7.40 18.69 22.86
N ALA A 146 -8.73 18.69 22.84
CA ALA A 146 -9.48 19.56 23.70
C ALA A 146 -8.99 19.25 25.12
N SER A 147 -8.60 20.31 25.83
CA SER A 147 -8.09 20.34 27.21
C SER A 147 -6.56 20.26 27.35
N THR A 148 -5.92 21.42 27.20
CA THR A 148 -4.96 21.86 28.20
C THR A 148 -5.64 21.88 29.57
N GLU A 149 -5.34 20.92 30.43
CA GLU A 149 -5.22 21.19 31.86
C GLU A 149 -3.86 20.67 32.29
N LYS A 150 -2.98 21.61 32.64
CA LYS A 150 -1.78 21.29 33.39
C LYS A 150 -2.26 20.74 34.74
N VAL A 151 -2.18 19.43 34.95
CA VAL A 151 -2.10 18.93 36.32
C VAL A 151 -0.74 19.36 36.84
N ASN A 152 -0.74 20.48 37.55
CA ASN A 152 0.33 20.88 38.42
C ASN A 152 0.48 19.80 39.51
N ILE A 153 1.35 18.81 39.29
CA ILE A 153 1.82 17.95 40.38
C ILE A 153 2.84 18.78 41.17
N GLY A 154 2.33 19.78 41.88
CA GLY A 154 3.02 20.36 43.02
C GLY A 154 3.06 19.32 44.13
N ASN A 155 4.23 19.16 44.74
CA ASN A 155 4.48 18.55 46.04
C ASN A 155 3.58 17.38 46.45
N ILE A 156 4.11 16.16 46.33
CA ILE A 156 3.80 15.13 47.32
C ILE A 156 5.09 14.91 48.12
N GLU A 157 5.13 15.63 49.23
CA GLU A 157 6.06 15.43 50.33
C GLU A 157 6.10 13.96 50.73
N THR A 158 7.32 13.50 50.95
CA THR A 158 7.67 12.37 51.79
C THR A 158 6.89 12.39 53.11
N LYS A 159 6.14 11.32 53.38
CA LYS A 159 5.90 10.87 54.76
C LYS A 159 5.93 9.35 54.82
N GLN A 160 7.11 8.84 55.19
CA GLN A 160 7.24 7.56 55.87
C GLN A 160 6.52 7.69 57.23
N GLU A 161 5.53 6.85 57.50
CA GLU A 161 5.28 6.33 58.85
C GLU A 161 4.32 5.13 58.84
N SER A 162 4.84 3.97 59.20
CA SER A 162 4.21 2.91 60.02
C SER A 162 5.26 1.81 60.14
N SER A 163 6.04 1.81 61.22
CA SER A 163 5.73 1.06 62.46
C SER A 163 5.41 -0.41 62.19
N GLN A 164 6.45 -1.23 62.17
CA GLN A 164 6.61 -2.36 63.09
C GLN A 164 8.04 -2.34 63.62
#